data_AF-B0VGL4-F1
#
_entry.id   AF-B0VGL4-F1
#
_cell.length_a   1.000
_cell.length_b   1.000
_cell.length_c   1.000
_cell.angle_alpha   90.00
_cell.angle_beta   90.00
_cell.angle_gamma   90.00
#
_symmetry.space_group_name_H-M   'P 1'
#
loop_
_entity.id
_entity.type
_entity.pdbx_description
1 polymer ?
#
loop_
_entity_poly.entity_id
_entity_poly.type
_entity_poly.pdbx_seq_one_letter_code
_entity_poly.pdbx_strand_id
1 'polypeptide(L)'
;MKKFILPLLLILTVGMLAAVESEPSEVVGYVKYDCYTGFSYVAIPMGEGGNAEDLVSSNMPNITAIFKFVPSLQGWTSIEYDTEFQEWTDSMPVVPGDVLLLECTANTTFYSIGSLPTNYTYNITPGYNYLTVPVNRGNIQAAEQIGNEIGNINSIFRWLNISQGWESIDYDSEFMEWTDTLPASIGDVFLLDSSGTAIWPTASKTINMKISGKK
;
A
#
# COMPACT_ATOMS: atom_id res chain seq x y z
N MET A 1 28.20 49.73 38.50
CA MET A 1 28.31 48.63 37.51
C MET A 1 26.91 48.13 37.09
N LYS A 2 26.09 48.94 36.41
CA LYS A 2 24.70 48.57 36.02
C LYS A 2 24.33 48.96 34.57
N LYS A 3 25.28 49.46 33.76
CA LYS A 3 25.02 50.05 32.44
C LYS A 3 24.83 49.05 31.29
N PHE A 4 25.01 47.74 31.54
CA PHE A 4 24.90 46.69 30.52
C PHE A 4 23.74 45.71 30.73
N ILE A 5 22.94 45.86 31.79
CA ILE A 5 21.85 44.92 32.10
C ILE A 5 20.70 45.03 31.09
N LEU A 6 20.34 46.25 30.69
CA LEU A 6 19.22 46.47 29.78
C LEU A 6 19.47 45.96 28.34
N PRO A 7 20.61 46.23 27.68
CA PRO A 7 20.86 45.66 26.35
C PRO A 7 20.98 44.13 26.39
N LEU A 8 21.51 43.56 27.49
CA LEU A 8 21.62 42.11 27.66
C LEU A 8 20.25 41.43 27.85
N LEU A 9 19.34 42.06 28.60
CA LEU A 9 17.97 41.58 28.79
C LEU A 9 17.18 41.63 27.47
N LEU A 10 17.40 42.66 26.66
CA LEU A 10 16.74 42.81 25.35
C LEU A 10 17.16 41.69 24.38
N ILE A 11 18.46 41.38 24.32
CA ILE A 11 19.01 40.29 23.50
C ILE A 11 18.45 38.93 23.96
N LEU A 12 18.34 38.71 25.27
CA LEU A 12 17.77 37.49 25.83
C LEU A 12 16.28 37.35 25.48
N THR A 13 15.49 38.43 25.56
CA THR A 13 14.07 38.40 25.20
C THR A 13 13.82 38.18 23.70
N VAL A 14 14.69 38.71 22.83
CA VAL A 14 14.59 38.47 21.38
C VAL A 14 15.04 37.04 21.02
N GLY A 15 16.06 36.51 21.71
CA GLY A 15 16.48 35.11 21.56
C GLY A 15 15.43 34.08 22.02
N MET A 16 14.58 34.45 22.97
CA MET A 16 13.45 33.60 23.43
C MET A 16 12.21 33.68 22.52
N LEU A 17 12.11 34.68 21.64
CA LEU A 17 10.99 34.86 20.71
C LEU A 17 11.20 34.18 19.35
N ALA A 18 12.40 33.64 19.08
CA ALA A 18 12.61 32.74 17.96
C ALA A 18 12.03 31.36 18.31
N ALA A 19 10.69 31.26 18.30
CA ALA A 19 10.05 29.97 18.16
C ALA A 19 10.45 29.46 16.78
N VAL A 20 11.28 28.41 16.74
CA VAL A 20 11.40 27.58 15.55
C VAL A 20 10.01 27.04 15.31
N GLU A 21 9.33 27.56 14.27
CA GLU A 21 8.11 26.93 13.80
C GLU A 21 8.53 25.50 13.43
N SER A 22 8.05 24.53 14.21
CA SER A 22 8.18 23.14 13.82
C SER A 22 7.58 23.06 12.42
N GLU A 23 8.34 22.53 11.47
CA GLU A 23 7.79 22.27 10.14
C GLU A 23 6.47 21.50 10.30
N PRO A 24 5.47 21.74 9.43
CA PRO A 24 4.21 21.04 9.49
C PRO A 24 4.50 19.56 9.69
N SER A 25 4.00 18.98 10.79
CA SER A 25 4.13 17.53 11.01
C SER A 25 3.62 16.87 9.75
N GLU A 26 4.52 16.19 9.03
CA GLU A 26 4.12 15.37 7.88
C GLU A 26 2.93 14.53 8.34
N VAL A 27 1.86 14.52 7.54
CA VAL A 27 0.66 13.76 7.88
C VAL A 27 1.03 12.29 7.75
N VAL A 28 1.39 11.68 8.87
CA VAL A 28 1.72 10.26 8.96
C VAL A 28 0.43 9.48 9.22
N GLY A 29 0.10 8.58 8.30
CA GLY A 29 -0.94 7.57 8.52
C GLY A 29 -0.33 6.17 8.60
N TYR A 30 -1.18 5.18 8.83
CA TYR A 30 -0.78 3.78 8.76
C TYR A 30 -1.92 2.89 8.24
N VAL A 31 -1.53 1.78 7.62
CA VAL A 31 -2.41 0.62 7.38
C VAL A 31 -1.81 -0.58 8.09
N LYS A 32 -2.66 -1.29 8.83
CA LYS A 32 -2.29 -2.44 9.68
C LYS A 32 -2.78 -3.73 9.03
N TYR A 33 -1.94 -4.76 9.05
CA TYR A 33 -2.30 -6.12 8.65
C TYR A 33 -1.97 -7.09 9.77
N ASP A 34 -2.96 -7.89 10.17
CA ASP A 34 -2.72 -9.01 11.07
C ASP A 34 -2.15 -10.18 10.26
N CYS A 35 -0.97 -10.63 10.68
CA CYS A 35 -0.25 -11.73 10.08
C CYS A 35 -0.34 -12.95 10.99
N TYR A 36 -0.55 -14.11 10.38
CA TYR A 36 -0.71 -15.38 11.08
C TYR A 36 0.38 -16.36 10.65
N THR A 37 0.67 -17.33 11.52
CA THR A 37 1.62 -18.41 11.23
C THR A 37 1.27 -19.07 9.88
N GLY A 38 2.27 -19.21 9.00
CA GLY A 38 2.06 -19.56 7.59
C GLY A 38 2.23 -18.35 6.69
N PHE A 39 1.41 -18.25 5.64
CA PHE A 39 1.52 -17.20 4.64
C PHE A 39 0.56 -16.04 4.91
N SER A 40 1.08 -14.82 4.96
CA SER A 40 0.26 -13.61 5.13
C SER A 40 0.52 -12.62 4.01
N TYR A 41 -0.55 -12.21 3.32
CA TYR A 41 -0.49 -11.10 2.38
C TYR A 41 -0.59 -9.77 3.13
N VAL A 42 0.26 -8.84 2.71
CA VAL A 42 0.27 -7.45 3.16
C VAL A 42 0.51 -6.55 1.95
N ALA A 43 0.16 -5.27 2.07
CA ALA A 43 0.49 -4.29 1.04
C ALA A 43 1.19 -3.07 1.62
N ILE A 44 1.73 -2.27 0.70
CA ILE A 44 2.38 -0.99 1.00
C ILE A 44 1.51 0.13 0.42
N PRO A 45 0.33 0.42 1.00
CA PRO A 45 -0.54 1.47 0.50
C PRO A 45 -0.08 2.88 0.91
N MET A 46 0.96 3.02 1.75
CA MET A 46 1.43 4.28 2.32
C MET A 46 2.96 4.42 2.30
N GLY A 47 3.44 5.66 2.46
CA GLY A 47 4.86 6.02 2.47
C GLY A 47 5.45 6.14 1.07
N GLU A 48 6.79 6.17 0.99
CA GLU A 48 7.54 6.28 -0.27
C GLU A 48 8.10 4.91 -0.73
N GLY A 49 7.80 3.83 -0.02
CA GLY A 49 8.43 2.53 -0.22
C GLY A 49 9.80 2.43 0.47
N GLY A 50 10.74 1.71 -0.14
CA GLY A 50 12.05 1.40 0.42
C GLY A 50 12.48 -0.01 0.02
N ASN A 51 13.13 -0.73 0.94
CA ASN A 51 13.32 -2.16 0.78
C ASN A 51 12.39 -2.94 1.71
N ALA A 52 11.85 -4.06 1.25
CA ALA A 52 10.88 -4.86 1.99
C ALA A 52 11.45 -5.38 3.31
N GLU A 53 12.72 -5.79 3.31
CA GLU A 53 13.43 -6.26 4.49
C GLU A 53 13.51 -5.20 5.59
N ASP A 54 13.68 -3.93 5.22
CA ASP A 54 13.71 -2.81 6.18
C ASP A 54 12.33 -2.53 6.78
N LEU A 55 11.27 -2.76 6.00
CA LEU A 55 9.89 -2.60 6.47
C LEU A 55 9.50 -3.68 7.49
N VAL A 56 10.06 -4.90 7.36
CA VAL A 56 9.80 -5.99 8.32
C VAL A 56 10.81 -6.04 9.47
N SER A 57 12.04 -5.53 9.28
CA SER A 57 13.12 -5.57 10.29
C SER A 57 12.78 -4.81 11.57
N SER A 58 11.94 -3.79 11.46
CA SER A 58 11.47 -3.01 12.60
C SER A 58 10.44 -3.74 13.47
N ASN A 59 9.86 -4.86 13.02
CA ASN A 59 8.72 -5.48 13.70
C ASN A 59 8.70 -7.01 13.86
N MET A 60 9.58 -7.82 13.24
CA MET A 60 9.32 -9.27 13.25
C MET A 60 10.56 -10.19 13.15
N PRO A 61 11.06 -10.78 14.26
CA PRO A 61 11.93 -11.96 14.19
C PRO A 61 11.20 -13.21 13.65
N ASN A 62 9.91 -13.09 13.36
CA ASN A 62 9.04 -14.18 12.98
C ASN A 62 8.80 -14.24 11.46
N ILE A 63 9.50 -13.44 10.64
CA ILE A 63 9.43 -13.55 9.18
C ILE A 63 10.69 -14.26 8.68
N THR A 64 10.52 -15.32 7.90
CA THR A 64 11.64 -16.12 7.34
C THR A 64 11.86 -15.86 5.86
N ALA A 65 10.82 -15.44 5.15
CA ALA A 65 10.90 -15.13 3.73
C ALA A 65 9.90 -14.04 3.33
N ILE A 66 10.28 -13.25 2.33
CA ILE A 66 9.44 -12.23 1.70
C ILE A 66 9.35 -12.56 0.23
N PHE A 67 8.13 -12.62 -0.30
CA PHE A 67 7.88 -12.86 -1.71
C PHE A 67 7.12 -11.69 -2.33
N LYS A 68 7.46 -11.38 -3.58
CA LYS A 68 6.77 -10.39 -4.40
C LYS A 68 6.45 -11.00 -5.76
N PHE A 69 5.19 -10.90 -6.15
CA PHE A 69 4.74 -11.42 -7.44
C PHE A 69 5.10 -10.45 -8.56
N VAL A 70 5.54 -10.99 -9.70
CA VAL A 70 5.91 -10.23 -10.89
C VAL A 70 4.95 -10.58 -12.02
N PRO A 71 3.90 -9.76 -12.28
CA PRO A 71 2.87 -10.07 -13.27
C PRO A 71 3.42 -10.31 -14.69
N SER A 72 4.44 -9.56 -15.12
CA SER A 72 5.05 -9.76 -16.43
C SER A 72 5.74 -11.11 -16.62
N LEU A 73 6.11 -11.78 -15.51
CA LEU A 73 6.73 -13.10 -15.50
C LEU A 73 5.76 -14.20 -15.06
N GLN A 74 4.56 -13.84 -14.60
CA GLN A 74 3.59 -14.74 -13.99
C GLN A 74 4.24 -15.64 -12.91
N GLY A 75 5.10 -15.06 -12.08
CA GLY A 75 5.92 -15.78 -11.11
C GLY A 75 6.36 -14.91 -9.94
N TRP A 76 7.10 -15.51 -9.01
CA TRP A 76 7.53 -14.89 -7.76
C TRP A 76 9.03 -14.57 -7.78
N THR A 77 9.40 -13.48 -7.13
CA THR A 77 10.74 -13.26 -6.59
C THR A 77 10.69 -13.35 -5.08
N SER A 78 11.81 -13.73 -4.46
CA SER A 78 11.89 -13.91 -3.02
C SER A 78 13.25 -13.54 -2.44
N ILE A 79 13.25 -13.16 -1.17
CA ILE A 79 14.42 -13.06 -0.32
C ILE A 79 14.15 -13.84 0.97
N GLU A 80 15.18 -14.42 1.55
CA GLU A 80 15.10 -15.24 2.77
C GLU A 80 15.95 -14.62 3.88
N TYR A 81 15.58 -14.87 5.13
CA TYR A 81 16.37 -14.45 6.29
C TYR A 81 17.35 -15.56 6.68
N ASP A 82 18.64 -15.29 6.53
CA ASP A 82 19.71 -16.19 6.96
C ASP A 82 19.94 -16.05 8.47
N THR A 83 19.51 -17.06 9.22
CA THR A 83 19.65 -17.08 10.68
C THR A 83 21.09 -17.28 11.18
N GLU A 84 21.99 -17.84 10.36
CA GLU A 84 23.39 -18.05 10.73
C GLU A 84 24.16 -16.73 10.70
N PHE A 85 23.91 -15.92 9.66
CA PHE A 85 24.55 -14.61 9.47
C PHE A 85 23.72 -13.43 10.00
N GLN A 86 22.46 -13.69 10.41
CA GLN A 86 21.51 -12.70 10.92
C GLN A 86 21.21 -11.58 9.90
N GLU A 87 21.18 -11.92 8.62
CA GLU A 87 20.98 -10.99 7.51
C GLU A 87 19.99 -11.51 6.48
N TRP A 88 19.47 -10.62 5.63
CA TRP A 88 18.67 -11.01 4.47
C TRP A 88 19.59 -11.41 3.33
N THR A 89 19.19 -12.45 2.58
CA THR A 89 20.01 -13.00 1.49
C THR A 89 20.20 -12.04 0.32
N ASP A 90 19.29 -11.07 0.15
CA ASP A 90 19.31 -10.03 -0.87
C ASP A 90 18.41 -8.87 -0.41
N SER A 91 18.35 -7.80 -1.20
CA SER A 91 17.45 -6.67 -1.00
C SER A 91 16.27 -6.69 -1.96
N MET A 92 15.07 -6.38 -1.46
CA MET A 92 13.85 -6.34 -2.27
C MET A 92 13.25 -4.93 -2.31
N PRO A 93 13.53 -4.14 -3.36
CA PRO A 93 12.94 -2.82 -3.52
C PRO A 93 11.42 -2.88 -3.67
N VAL A 94 10.75 -1.98 -2.95
CA VAL A 94 9.31 -1.84 -2.92
C VAL A 94 8.88 -0.39 -3.01
N VAL A 95 7.72 -0.18 -3.61
CA VAL A 95 7.09 1.13 -3.81
C VAL A 95 5.62 1.08 -3.35
N PRO A 96 4.97 2.24 -3.18
CA PRO A 96 3.56 2.26 -2.85
C PRO A 96 2.71 1.52 -3.89
N GLY A 97 1.79 0.69 -3.42
CA GLY A 97 0.96 -0.21 -4.22
C GLY A 97 1.49 -1.64 -4.30
N ASP A 98 2.76 -1.90 -3.95
CA ASP A 98 3.27 -3.26 -3.93
C ASP A 98 2.55 -4.12 -2.88
N VAL A 99 2.38 -5.39 -3.24
CA VAL A 99 1.85 -6.45 -2.40
C VAL A 99 2.98 -7.43 -2.11
N LEU A 100 3.11 -7.81 -0.83
CA LEU A 100 4.07 -8.78 -0.36
C LEU A 100 3.34 -9.98 0.23
N LEU A 101 3.91 -11.16 0.00
CA LEU A 101 3.58 -12.36 0.75
C LEU A 101 4.70 -12.60 1.76
N LEU A 102 4.34 -12.73 3.03
CA LEU A 102 5.27 -12.97 4.12
C LEU A 102 5.11 -14.41 4.60
N GLU A 103 6.23 -15.11 4.80
CA GLU A 103 6.23 -16.37 5.54
C GLU A 103 6.48 -16.08 7.02
N CYS A 104 5.46 -16.34 7.85
CA CYS A 104 5.44 -16.05 9.27
C CYS A 104 5.59 -17.33 10.10
N THR A 105 6.53 -17.37 11.04
CA THR A 105 6.71 -18.47 12.00
C THR A 105 5.88 -18.31 13.26
N ALA A 106 5.30 -17.13 13.48
CA ALA A 106 4.36 -16.83 14.56
C ALA A 106 3.43 -15.67 14.18
N ASN A 107 2.30 -15.55 14.87
CA ASN A 107 1.37 -14.43 14.67
C ASN A 107 2.01 -13.11 15.05
N THR A 108 1.71 -12.07 14.27
CA THR A 108 2.37 -10.77 14.35
C THR A 108 1.55 -9.71 13.60
N THR A 109 2.06 -8.49 13.50
CA THR A 109 1.40 -7.40 12.80
C THR A 109 2.38 -6.67 11.89
N PHE A 110 1.99 -6.50 10.63
CA PHE A 110 2.68 -5.61 9.69
C PHE A 110 2.03 -4.23 9.69
N TYR A 111 2.85 -3.19 9.58
CA TYR A 111 2.39 -1.81 9.45
C TYR A 111 3.04 -1.17 8.22
N SER A 112 2.21 -0.69 7.28
CA SER A 112 2.64 0.26 6.27
C SER A 112 2.42 1.66 6.84
N ILE A 113 3.51 2.33 7.23
CA ILE A 113 3.49 3.64 7.90
C ILE A 113 4.21 4.64 7.00
N GLY A 114 3.66 5.84 6.87
CA GLY A 114 4.36 6.93 6.18
C GLY A 114 3.47 8.09 5.80
N SER A 115 3.99 8.94 4.92
CA SER A 115 3.23 9.97 4.21
C SER A 115 2.11 9.35 3.35
N LEU A 116 1.11 10.16 3.00
CA LEU A 116 0.21 9.78 1.92
C LEU A 116 1.02 9.69 0.61
N PRO A 117 0.97 8.55 -0.10
CA PRO A 117 1.75 8.38 -1.31
C PRO A 117 1.19 9.27 -2.42
N THR A 118 2.04 9.58 -3.39
CA THR A 118 1.55 10.08 -4.67
C THR A 118 0.66 9.03 -5.35
N ASN A 119 -0.24 9.47 -6.24
CA ASN A 119 -1.13 8.55 -6.95
C ASN A 119 -0.30 7.55 -7.77
N TYR A 120 -0.49 6.26 -7.50
CA TYR A 120 0.13 5.17 -8.27
C TYR A 120 -0.90 4.42 -9.12
N THR A 121 -0.40 3.73 -10.13
CA THR A 121 -1.19 2.89 -11.05
C THR A 121 -0.51 1.56 -11.26
N TYR A 122 -1.33 0.54 -11.51
CA TYR A 122 -0.95 -0.81 -11.86
C TYR A 122 -1.03 -1.01 -13.37
N ASN A 123 0.00 -1.63 -13.94
CA ASN A 123 -0.05 -2.17 -15.29
C ASN A 123 -0.58 -3.60 -15.21
N ILE A 124 -1.85 -3.78 -15.53
CA ILE A 124 -2.50 -5.09 -15.57
C ILE A 124 -2.02 -5.82 -16.82
N THR A 125 -1.60 -7.07 -16.66
CA THR A 125 -1.21 -7.98 -17.75
C THR A 125 -2.12 -9.20 -17.79
N PRO A 126 -2.22 -9.94 -18.91
CA PRO A 126 -2.96 -11.20 -18.94
C PRO A 126 -2.44 -12.18 -17.87
N GLY A 127 -3.35 -12.92 -17.25
CA GLY A 127 -3.09 -13.79 -16.10
C GLY A 127 -3.22 -13.05 -14.77
N TYR A 128 -2.44 -13.49 -13.79
CA TYR A 128 -2.52 -13.03 -12.41
C TYR A 128 -1.89 -11.66 -12.19
N ASN A 129 -2.55 -10.82 -11.37
CA ASN A 129 -2.07 -9.50 -10.96
C ASN A 129 -2.47 -9.26 -9.50
N TYR A 130 -1.52 -8.92 -8.64
CA TYR A 130 -1.81 -8.44 -7.30
C TYR A 130 -1.97 -6.92 -7.28
N LEU A 131 -2.88 -6.45 -6.43
CA LEU A 131 -3.00 -5.04 -6.10
C LEU A 131 -3.48 -4.86 -4.66
N THR A 132 -3.28 -3.66 -4.13
CA THR A 132 -3.99 -3.13 -2.97
C THR A 132 -4.97 -2.04 -3.39
N VAL A 133 -6.11 -1.94 -2.68
CA VAL A 133 -6.99 -0.77 -2.79
C VAL A 133 -6.23 0.48 -2.35
N PRO A 134 -6.01 1.46 -3.25
CA PRO A 134 -5.21 2.64 -2.92
C PRO A 134 -5.88 3.54 -1.87
N VAL A 135 -5.08 4.26 -1.06
CA VAL A 135 -5.60 5.13 0.00
C VAL A 135 -6.47 6.29 -0.50
N ASN A 136 -6.25 6.72 -1.74
CA ASN A 136 -7.06 7.75 -2.41
C ASN A 136 -8.34 7.18 -3.07
N ARG A 137 -8.59 5.87 -2.97
CA ARG A 137 -9.74 5.16 -3.55
C ARG A 137 -10.73 4.67 -2.50
N GLY A 138 -10.99 5.48 -1.46
CA GLY A 138 -11.99 5.17 -0.43
C GLY A 138 -13.44 5.04 -0.95
N ASN A 139 -13.68 5.39 -2.22
CA ASN A 139 -14.95 5.14 -2.90
C ASN A 139 -15.18 3.66 -3.25
N ILE A 140 -14.13 2.83 -3.23
CA ILE A 140 -14.22 1.39 -3.44
C ILE A 140 -14.69 0.74 -2.14
N GLN A 141 -15.81 0.04 -2.23
CA GLN A 141 -16.45 -0.70 -1.12
C GLN A 141 -16.63 -2.19 -1.46
N ALA A 142 -16.45 -2.56 -2.73
CA ALA A 142 -16.51 -3.93 -3.19
C ALA A 142 -15.53 -4.19 -4.35
N ALA A 143 -14.97 -5.40 -4.42
CA ALA A 143 -13.89 -5.75 -5.32
C ALA A 143 -14.35 -5.81 -6.79
N GLU A 144 -15.60 -6.17 -7.05
CA GLU A 144 -16.19 -6.13 -8.39
C GLU A 144 -16.17 -4.71 -9.00
N GLN A 145 -16.13 -3.64 -8.19
CA GLN A 145 -15.98 -2.29 -8.71
C GLN A 145 -14.61 -2.09 -9.38
N ILE A 146 -13.56 -2.72 -8.83
CA ILE A 146 -12.22 -2.73 -9.43
C ILE A 146 -12.27 -3.50 -10.75
N GLY A 147 -12.88 -4.69 -10.75
CA GLY A 147 -13.04 -5.51 -11.95
C GLY A 147 -13.80 -4.77 -13.07
N ASN A 148 -14.89 -4.08 -12.72
CA ASN A 148 -15.67 -3.26 -13.66
C ASN A 148 -14.90 -2.05 -14.21
N GLU A 149 -14.10 -1.38 -13.38
CA GLU A 149 -13.26 -0.26 -13.82
C GLU A 149 -12.12 -0.69 -14.75
N ILE A 150 -11.57 -1.88 -14.54
CA ILE A 150 -10.52 -2.46 -15.38
C ILE A 150 -11.12 -3.03 -16.69
N GLY A 151 -12.26 -3.72 -16.60
CA GLY A 151 -13.07 -4.18 -17.73
C GLY A 151 -12.64 -5.50 -18.40
N ASN A 152 -11.53 -6.12 -17.98
CA ASN A 152 -11.04 -7.38 -18.55
C ASN A 152 -10.65 -8.43 -17.50
N ILE A 153 -11.26 -8.38 -16.32
CA ILE A 153 -11.03 -9.33 -15.23
C ILE A 153 -12.03 -10.48 -15.29
N ASN A 154 -11.54 -11.72 -15.24
CA ASN A 154 -12.35 -12.94 -15.20
C ASN A 154 -12.75 -13.30 -13.77
N SER A 155 -11.82 -13.15 -12.82
CA SER A 155 -12.00 -13.55 -11.42
C SER A 155 -11.23 -12.63 -10.49
N ILE A 156 -11.76 -12.43 -9.30
CA ILE A 156 -11.11 -11.68 -8.22
C ILE A 156 -11.03 -12.57 -6.99
N PHE A 157 -9.85 -12.67 -6.40
CA PHE A 157 -9.57 -13.47 -5.23
C PHE A 157 -9.07 -12.60 -4.08
N ARG A 158 -9.46 -12.97 -2.85
CA ARG A 158 -8.87 -12.42 -1.62
C ARG A 158 -8.34 -13.57 -0.77
N TRP A 159 -7.10 -13.42 -0.31
CA TRP A 159 -6.54 -14.34 0.65
C TRP A 159 -6.93 -13.93 2.06
N LEU A 160 -7.44 -14.88 2.82
CA LEU A 160 -7.78 -14.69 4.22
C LEU A 160 -6.63 -15.20 5.09
N ASN A 161 -5.79 -14.26 5.57
CA ASN A 161 -4.61 -14.58 6.39
C ASN A 161 -4.95 -15.49 7.58
N ILE A 162 -6.09 -15.29 8.24
CA ILE A 162 -6.49 -16.07 9.41
C ILE A 162 -6.81 -17.54 9.09
N SER A 163 -7.48 -17.79 7.96
CA SER A 163 -7.94 -19.14 7.57
C SER A 163 -7.00 -19.82 6.58
N GLN A 164 -5.95 -19.13 6.13
CA GLN A 164 -4.99 -19.63 5.13
C GLN A 164 -5.70 -20.18 3.88
N GLY A 165 -6.65 -19.41 3.36
CA GLY A 165 -7.50 -19.83 2.25
C GLY A 165 -7.96 -18.66 1.38
N TRP A 166 -8.46 -19.00 0.20
CA TRP A 166 -8.98 -18.05 -0.77
C TRP A 166 -10.50 -17.97 -0.69
N GLU A 167 -11.02 -16.76 -0.87
CA GLU A 167 -12.38 -16.55 -1.37
C GLU A 167 -12.30 -15.87 -2.74
N SER A 168 -13.31 -16.05 -3.56
CA SER A 168 -13.32 -15.52 -4.91
C SER A 168 -14.71 -15.17 -5.42
N ILE A 169 -14.74 -14.28 -6.40
CA ILE A 169 -15.89 -13.98 -7.23
C ILE A 169 -15.46 -14.05 -8.70
N ASP A 170 -16.36 -14.53 -9.55
CA ASP A 170 -16.12 -14.70 -10.98
C ASP A 170 -17.03 -13.77 -11.78
N TYR A 171 -16.57 -13.35 -12.95
CA TYR A 171 -17.37 -12.58 -13.90
C TYR A 171 -18.07 -13.52 -14.88
N ASP A 172 -19.40 -13.56 -14.80
CA ASP A 172 -20.23 -14.30 -15.74
C ASP A 172 -20.44 -13.47 -17.00
N SER A 173 -19.71 -13.81 -18.05
CA SER A 173 -19.79 -13.11 -19.35
C SER A 173 -21.12 -13.33 -20.09
N GLU A 174 -21.90 -14.37 -19.77
CA GLU A 174 -23.21 -14.62 -20.41
C GLU A 174 -24.27 -13.66 -19.86
N PHE A 175 -24.22 -13.41 -18.55
CA PHE A 175 -25.15 -12.50 -17.85
C PHE A 175 -24.60 -11.09 -17.66
N MET A 176 -23.31 -10.87 -17.97
CA MET A 176 -22.59 -9.61 -17.77
C MET A 176 -22.61 -9.13 -16.31
N GLU A 177 -22.46 -10.05 -15.37
CA GLU A 177 -22.52 -9.78 -13.93
C GLU A 177 -21.47 -10.56 -13.14
N TRP A 178 -21.23 -10.15 -11.90
CA TRP A 178 -20.38 -10.90 -10.97
C TRP A 178 -21.20 -11.92 -10.20
N THR A 179 -20.63 -13.08 -9.92
CA THR A 179 -21.33 -14.18 -9.22
C THR A 179 -21.70 -13.87 -7.77
N ASP A 180 -20.97 -12.95 -7.13
CA ASP A 180 -21.21 -12.47 -5.77
C ASP A 180 -20.57 -11.09 -5.57
N THR A 181 -20.76 -10.49 -4.40
CA THR A 181 -20.10 -9.25 -3.97
C THR A 181 -19.00 -9.57 -2.95
N LEU A 182 -17.80 -9.06 -3.22
CA LEU A 182 -16.67 -9.22 -2.30
C LEU A 182 -16.37 -7.87 -1.63
N PRO A 183 -16.63 -7.68 -0.32
CA PRO A 183 -16.38 -6.40 0.34
C PRO A 183 -14.92 -5.96 0.19
N ALA A 184 -14.68 -4.67 0.02
CA ALA A 184 -13.35 -4.11 -0.15
C ALA A 184 -13.19 -2.83 0.68
N SER A 185 -11.99 -2.61 1.18
CA SER A 185 -11.57 -1.42 1.94
C SER A 185 -10.17 -0.99 1.54
N ILE A 186 -9.81 0.25 1.86
CA ILE A 186 -8.45 0.77 1.64
C ILE A 186 -7.42 -0.19 2.25
N GLY A 187 -6.39 -0.53 1.50
CA GLY A 187 -5.34 -1.46 1.93
C GLY A 187 -5.65 -2.93 1.67
N ASP A 188 -6.89 -3.30 1.35
CA ASP A 188 -7.19 -4.71 1.06
C ASP A 188 -6.41 -5.19 -0.16
N VAL A 189 -5.83 -6.38 -0.04
CA VAL A 189 -5.09 -7.07 -1.09
C VAL A 189 -6.04 -7.93 -1.90
N PHE A 190 -5.99 -7.78 -3.23
CA PHE A 190 -6.69 -8.64 -4.16
C PHE A 190 -5.73 -9.22 -5.19
N LEU A 191 -6.02 -10.46 -5.59
CA LEU A 191 -5.46 -11.10 -6.77
C LEU A 191 -6.53 -11.06 -7.87
N LEU A 192 -6.16 -10.57 -9.04
CA LEU A 192 -7.02 -10.54 -10.23
C LEU A 192 -6.54 -11.56 -11.24
N ASP A 193 -7.45 -12.31 -11.86
CA ASP A 193 -7.18 -13.01 -13.12
C ASP A 193 -7.68 -12.16 -14.30
N SER A 194 -6.77 -11.67 -15.13
CA SER A 194 -7.07 -10.79 -16.25
C SER A 194 -6.97 -11.52 -17.59
N SER A 195 -7.93 -11.27 -18.47
CA SER A 195 -7.91 -11.72 -19.87
C SER A 195 -7.12 -10.78 -20.80
N GLY A 196 -6.69 -9.61 -20.31
CA GLY A 196 -6.05 -8.59 -21.15
C GLY A 196 -5.12 -7.64 -20.40
N THR A 197 -4.75 -6.54 -21.07
CA THR A 197 -3.95 -5.47 -20.47
C THR A 197 -4.80 -4.26 -20.12
N ALA A 198 -4.43 -3.56 -19.04
CA ALA A 198 -5.07 -2.30 -18.63
C ALA A 198 -4.13 -1.47 -17.75
N ILE A 199 -4.48 -0.21 -17.51
CA ILE A 199 -3.85 0.63 -16.49
C ILE A 199 -4.93 1.04 -15.50
N TRP A 200 -4.72 0.77 -14.22
CA TRP A 200 -5.70 1.06 -13.17
C TRP A 200 -5.02 1.57 -11.89
N PRO A 201 -5.59 2.53 -11.15
CA PRO A 201 -6.70 3.39 -11.54
C PRO A 201 -6.38 4.21 -12.79
N THR A 202 -7.35 4.39 -13.69
CA THR A 202 -7.20 5.38 -14.75
C THR A 202 -7.23 6.78 -14.14
N ALA A 203 -6.30 7.65 -14.49
CA ALA A 203 -6.36 9.05 -14.09
C ALA A 203 -7.73 9.64 -14.45
N SER A 204 -8.47 10.15 -13.46
CA SER A 204 -9.73 10.84 -13.73
C SER A 204 -9.47 12.00 -14.68
N LYS A 205 -10.17 12.07 -15.82
CA LYS A 205 -10.20 13.29 -16.61
C LYS A 205 -10.77 14.40 -15.73
N THR A 206 -9.97 15.40 -15.39
CA THR A 206 -10.49 16.65 -14.82
C THR A 206 -11.43 17.26 -15.86
N ILE A 207 -12.74 17.05 -15.70
CA ILE A 207 -13.73 17.77 -16.50
C ILE A 207 -13.69 19.19 -15.95
N ASN A 208 -12.90 20.05 -16.61
CA ASN A 208 -13.03 21.49 -16.45
C ASN A 208 -14.43 21.87 -16.95
N MET A 209 -15.43 21.81 -16.07
CA MET A 209 -16.74 22.38 -16.32
C MET A 209 -16.52 23.88 -16.51
N LYS A 210 -16.39 24.32 -17.77
CA LYS A 210 -16.54 25.73 -18.11
C LYS A 210 -17.96 26.10 -17.73
N ILE A 211 -18.11 26.77 -16.59
CA ILE A 211 -19.32 27.50 -16.26
C ILE A 211 -19.41 28.62 -17.29
N SER A 212 -20.12 28.35 -18.39
CA SER A 212 -20.54 29.38 -19.33
C SER A 212 -21.57 30.24 -18.60
N GLY A 213 -21.07 31.28 -17.93
CA GLY A 213 -21.91 32.35 -17.41
C GLY A 213 -22.58 33.02 -18.59
N LYS A 214 -23.90 32.85 -18.71
CA LYS A 214 -24.74 33.72 -19.53
C LYS A 214 -24.54 35.16 -19.05
N LYS A 215 -24.03 36.02 -19.93
CA LYS A 215 -24.26 37.47 -19.87
C LYS A 215 -25.42 37.80 -20.80
#